data_AF-F7EPW4-F1
#
_entry.id   AF-F7EPW4-F1
#
_cell.length_a   1.000
_cell.length_b   1.000
_cell.length_c   1.000
_cell.angle_alpha   90.00
_cell.angle_beta   90.00
_cell.angle_gamma   90.00
#
_symmetry.space_group_name_H-M   'P 1'
#
loop_
_entity.id
_entity.type
_entity.pdbx_description
1 polymer ?
#
loop_
_entity_poly.entity_id
_entity_poly.type
_entity_poly.pdbx_seq_one_letter_code
_entity_poly.pdbx_strand_id
1 'polypeptide(L)'
;MAFPVGFGWAAATAAYQVEGGWDADGKGPCVWDTFTHQGGERVFKNQTGDVACGSYTLWEEDLKCIKQLGLTHYRFSLSWSRLLPDGTTGFINQKGIDYYNKIIDDLLKNGVTPIVTLYHFDLPQALEDRGGWLSESIIESFDKYAQFCFSTFGDRVKQWITINEANVLSVMAYELGMFPPGIPHFGTGGYQAAHNLIKAHARSWHSYDSLFRKEQKGMVSLSLFAVWLEPADPNSVSDQEAAKRAIKFHLDFFAKPIFIDGDYPEVVKSQIASMSQKQGYPSSRLPEFTEEEKKMIKGTADFFAVQYYTTRLIKYQENKKGELGILQDAEIEFFPDPSWKNVDWIYVVPWGVRKLLKYIKDTYNNPVIYITENGFPQSDPAPLDDTQRWEHFRQTFQELFKDSFREDSIMIFKNCPRREPCWNIQVIRGILELKQGEFLRFPPECR
;
A
#
# COMPACT_ATOMS: atom_id res chain seq x y z
N MET A 1 17.85 24.63 0.86
CA MET A 1 17.20 23.70 -0.06
C MET A 1 15.75 24.16 -0.18
N ALA A 2 15.28 24.50 -1.37
CA ALA A 2 13.92 24.97 -1.61
C ALA A 2 13.26 24.01 -2.58
N PHE A 3 12.19 23.33 -2.15
CA PHE A 3 11.41 22.46 -3.03
C PHE A 3 10.74 23.29 -4.14
N PRO A 4 10.42 22.68 -5.30
CA PRO A 4 9.72 23.37 -6.38
C PRO A 4 8.44 24.05 -5.89
N VAL A 5 8.12 25.20 -6.48
CA VAL A 5 6.81 25.84 -6.28
C VAL A 5 5.75 24.86 -6.77
N GLY A 6 4.74 24.58 -5.95
CA GLY A 6 3.70 23.60 -6.26
C GLY A 6 3.95 22.19 -5.71
N PHE A 7 5.11 21.91 -5.10
CA PHE A 7 5.37 20.60 -4.49
C PHE A 7 4.30 20.23 -3.45
N GLY A 8 3.75 19.02 -3.57
CA GLY A 8 2.68 18.54 -2.69
C GLY A 8 3.22 18.03 -1.35
N TRP A 9 2.76 18.61 -0.25
CA TRP A 9 3.01 18.13 1.11
C TRP A 9 1.72 17.55 1.67
N ALA A 10 1.74 16.27 2.00
CA ALA A 10 0.56 15.57 2.46
C ALA A 10 0.83 14.68 3.67
N ALA A 11 -0.26 14.24 4.31
CA ALA A 11 -0.26 13.12 5.25
C ALA A 11 -1.25 12.03 4.76
N ALA A 12 -1.05 10.79 5.20
CA ALA A 12 -1.86 9.63 4.85
C ALA A 12 -2.46 8.93 6.07
N THR A 13 -3.71 8.51 5.94
CA THR A 13 -4.41 7.59 6.86
C THR A 13 -5.13 6.48 6.07
N ALA A 14 -5.57 5.43 6.77
CA ALA A 14 -6.36 4.34 6.21
C ALA A 14 -7.58 4.05 7.10
N ALA A 15 -8.72 3.76 6.49
CA ALA A 15 -10.02 3.69 7.15
C ALA A 15 -10.02 2.81 8.41
N TYR A 16 -9.66 1.54 8.30
CA TYR A 16 -9.62 0.63 9.45
C TYR A 16 -8.63 1.08 10.55
N GLN A 17 -7.55 1.77 10.18
CA GLN A 17 -6.52 2.21 11.12
C GLN A 17 -6.93 3.43 11.94
N VAL A 18 -7.86 4.26 11.46
CA VAL A 18 -8.21 5.54 12.13
C VAL A 18 -9.69 5.72 12.44
N GLU A 19 -10.61 5.19 11.63
CA GLU A 19 -12.03 5.52 11.72
C GLU A 19 -12.68 5.05 13.01
N GLY A 20 -12.48 3.78 13.38
CA GLY A 20 -13.36 3.12 14.35
C GLY A 20 -14.81 3.07 13.85
N GLY A 21 -15.77 3.01 14.78
CA GLY A 21 -17.19 2.93 14.44
C GLY A 21 -17.45 1.74 13.52
N TRP A 22 -16.90 0.59 13.88
CA TRP A 22 -16.76 -0.58 13.01
C TRP A 22 -18.10 -1.21 12.61
N ASP A 23 -19.14 -1.07 13.44
CA ASP A 23 -20.52 -1.51 13.23
C ASP A 23 -21.52 -0.33 13.24
N ALA A 24 -21.01 0.90 13.25
CA ALA A 24 -21.83 2.09 13.33
C ALA A 24 -22.62 2.32 12.04
N ASP A 25 -23.85 2.82 12.19
CA ASP A 25 -24.67 3.31 11.08
C ASP A 25 -24.87 2.30 9.94
N GLY A 26 -24.92 1.01 10.26
CA GLY A 26 -25.15 -0.06 9.29
C GLY A 26 -23.93 -0.43 8.45
N LYS A 27 -22.71 -0.02 8.83
CA LYS A 27 -21.46 -0.55 8.26
C LYS A 27 -21.43 -2.08 8.38
N GLY A 28 -21.06 -2.77 7.31
CA GLY A 28 -20.81 -4.22 7.33
C GLY A 28 -19.43 -4.56 7.92
N PRO A 29 -19.22 -5.81 8.37
CA PRO A 29 -17.91 -6.25 8.82
C PRO A 29 -16.91 -6.29 7.65
N CYS A 30 -15.71 -5.78 7.87
CA CYS A 30 -14.56 -6.07 7.02
C CYS A 30 -13.74 -7.23 7.59
N VAL A 31 -12.81 -7.76 6.78
CA VAL A 31 -11.97 -8.90 7.17
C VAL A 31 -11.15 -8.65 8.44
N TRP A 32 -10.78 -7.40 8.73
CA TRP A 32 -10.07 -7.06 9.97
C TRP A 32 -10.97 -7.08 11.20
N ASP A 33 -12.24 -6.72 11.08
CA ASP A 33 -13.23 -6.86 12.17
C ASP A 33 -13.27 -8.33 12.61
N THR A 34 -13.53 -9.24 11.66
CA THR A 34 -13.56 -10.69 11.90
C THR A 34 -12.24 -11.21 12.48
N PHE A 35 -11.11 -10.81 11.89
CA PHE A 35 -9.79 -11.32 12.29
C PHE A 35 -9.41 -10.90 13.72
N THR A 36 -9.65 -9.63 14.07
CA THR A 36 -9.29 -9.10 15.39
C THR A 36 -10.24 -9.57 16.49
N HIS A 37 -11.55 -9.66 16.22
CA HIS A 37 -12.53 -10.18 17.18
C HIS A 37 -12.37 -11.66 17.50
N GLN A 38 -11.86 -12.43 16.54
CA GLN A 38 -11.52 -13.84 16.77
C GLN A 38 -10.36 -14.02 17.78
N GLY A 39 -9.51 -13.02 17.97
CA GLY A 39 -8.38 -13.07 18.91
C GLY A 39 -7.30 -14.10 18.53
N GLY A 40 -6.72 -14.75 19.54
CA GLY A 40 -5.69 -15.78 19.38
C GLY A 40 -4.26 -15.25 19.24
N GLU A 41 -3.96 -14.10 19.86
CA GLU A 41 -2.61 -13.52 19.97
C GLU A 41 -1.93 -13.19 18.63
N ARG A 42 -2.71 -13.17 17.55
CA ARG A 42 -2.26 -12.80 16.20
C ARG A 42 -1.95 -11.30 16.10
N VAL A 43 -2.72 -10.47 16.81
CA VAL A 43 -2.51 -9.04 16.98
C VAL A 43 -1.97 -8.76 18.38
N PHE A 44 -1.08 -7.77 18.51
CA PHE A 44 -0.51 -7.40 19.79
C PHE A 44 -1.60 -7.15 20.85
N LYS A 45 -1.49 -7.90 21.96
CA LYS A 45 -2.44 -7.83 23.10
C LYS A 45 -3.92 -7.96 22.69
N ASN A 46 -4.22 -8.67 21.60
CA ASN A 46 -5.56 -8.86 21.06
C ASN A 46 -6.32 -7.53 20.84
N GLN A 47 -5.60 -6.47 20.44
CA GLN A 47 -6.20 -5.18 20.13
C GLN A 47 -7.04 -5.24 18.85
N THR A 48 -8.03 -4.36 18.77
CA THR A 48 -8.98 -4.22 17.65
C THR A 48 -8.99 -2.79 17.10
N GLY A 49 -9.50 -2.64 15.88
CA GLY A 49 -9.79 -1.36 15.24
C GLY A 49 -11.16 -0.76 15.58
N ASP A 50 -11.90 -1.34 16.54
CA ASP A 50 -13.31 -0.96 16.83
C ASP A 50 -13.51 0.53 17.09
N VAL A 51 -12.53 1.11 17.79
CA VAL A 51 -12.45 2.56 18.08
C VAL A 51 -11.30 3.20 17.30
N ALA A 52 -10.13 2.56 17.26
CA ALA A 52 -8.92 3.10 16.62
C ALA A 52 -8.61 4.54 17.10
N CYS A 53 -8.55 5.53 16.20
CA CYS A 53 -8.43 6.96 16.54
C CYS A 53 -9.80 7.62 16.79
N GLY A 54 -10.88 6.96 16.37
CA GLY A 54 -12.25 7.48 16.44
C GLY A 54 -12.57 8.52 15.36
N SER A 55 -11.83 8.57 14.26
CA SER A 55 -11.99 9.58 13.21
C SER A 55 -13.39 9.58 12.57
N TYR A 56 -14.12 8.46 12.62
CA TYR A 56 -15.52 8.43 12.20
C TYR A 56 -16.39 9.43 13.00
N THR A 57 -16.08 9.60 14.27
CA THR A 57 -16.75 10.55 15.17
C THR A 57 -15.98 11.87 15.30
N LEU A 58 -14.66 11.85 15.12
CA LEU A 58 -13.74 12.95 15.45
C LEU A 58 -13.08 13.59 14.22
N TRP A 59 -13.66 13.44 13.03
CA TRP A 59 -13.12 14.03 11.79
C TRP A 59 -12.77 15.52 11.91
N GLU A 60 -13.57 16.30 12.64
CA GLU A 60 -13.28 17.74 12.81
C GLU A 60 -11.98 18.01 13.56
N GLU A 61 -11.54 17.09 14.43
CA GLU A 61 -10.23 17.17 15.09
C GLU A 61 -9.08 16.83 14.14
N ASP A 62 -9.27 15.83 13.26
CA ASP A 62 -8.31 15.50 12.20
C ASP A 62 -8.12 16.70 11.26
N LEU A 63 -9.22 17.37 10.89
CA LEU A 63 -9.19 18.58 10.07
C LEU A 63 -8.39 19.71 10.74
N LYS A 64 -8.49 19.88 12.06
CA LYS A 64 -7.66 20.86 12.79
C LYS A 64 -6.17 20.51 12.66
N CYS A 65 -5.80 19.24 12.78
CA CYS A 65 -4.41 18.78 12.63
C CYS A 65 -3.88 19.05 11.22
N ILE A 66 -4.67 18.73 10.19
CA ILE A 66 -4.34 18.98 8.77
C ILE A 66 -4.06 20.46 8.54
N LYS A 67 -4.91 21.34 9.10
CA LYS A 67 -4.76 22.80 8.99
C LYS A 67 -3.53 23.32 9.75
N GLN A 68 -3.25 22.79 10.94
CA GLN A 68 -2.07 23.17 11.73
C GLN A 68 -0.76 22.82 11.02
N LEU A 69 -0.73 21.69 10.32
CA LEU A 69 0.42 21.28 9.50
C LEU A 69 0.54 22.08 8.19
N GLY A 70 -0.53 22.75 7.76
CA GLY A 70 -0.57 23.50 6.50
C GLY A 70 -0.41 22.61 5.27
N LEU A 71 -0.99 21.41 5.30
CA LEU A 71 -0.89 20.43 4.22
C LEU A 71 -1.56 20.96 2.94
N THR A 72 -0.97 20.65 1.78
CA THR A 72 -1.58 20.96 0.49
C THR A 72 -2.48 19.82 0.00
N HIS A 73 -2.19 18.59 0.42
CA HIS A 73 -2.97 17.42 0.09
C HIS A 73 -3.23 16.57 1.35
N TYR A 74 -4.28 15.75 1.33
CA TYR A 74 -4.51 14.75 2.36
C TYR A 74 -4.94 13.44 1.71
N ARG A 75 -4.23 12.35 2.04
CA ARG A 75 -4.54 11.02 1.57
C ARG A 75 -5.32 10.26 2.64
N PHE A 76 -6.47 9.70 2.25
CA PHE A 76 -7.24 8.81 3.11
C PHE A 76 -7.82 7.67 2.26
N SER A 77 -8.28 6.60 2.90
CA SER A 77 -9.00 5.53 2.21
C SER A 77 -10.48 5.54 2.51
N LEU A 78 -11.27 5.04 1.56
CA LEU A 78 -12.67 4.72 1.76
C LEU A 78 -12.79 3.32 2.36
N SER A 79 -13.72 3.12 3.29
CA SER A 79 -14.07 1.77 3.73
C SER A 79 -15.15 1.20 2.84
N TRP A 80 -14.81 0.17 2.07
CA TRP A 80 -15.75 -0.52 1.19
C TRP A 80 -16.95 -1.05 2.00
N SER A 81 -16.70 -1.72 3.11
CA SER A 81 -17.75 -2.25 3.99
C SER A 81 -18.62 -1.18 4.67
N ARG A 82 -18.12 0.06 4.83
CA ARG A 82 -18.94 1.18 5.31
C ARG A 82 -19.90 1.68 4.25
N LEU A 83 -19.42 1.80 3.00
CA LEU A 83 -20.21 2.29 1.87
C LEU A 83 -21.21 1.25 1.36
N LEU A 84 -20.75 0.02 1.19
CA LEU A 84 -21.48 -1.12 0.65
C LEU A 84 -21.34 -2.30 1.65
N PRO A 85 -22.24 -2.41 2.63
CA PRO A 85 -22.12 -3.39 3.73
C PRO A 85 -21.97 -4.86 3.31
N ASP A 86 -22.58 -5.28 2.21
CA ASP A 86 -22.43 -6.63 1.66
C ASP A 86 -21.41 -6.72 0.52
N GLY A 87 -20.69 -5.61 0.26
CA GLY A 87 -19.73 -5.44 -0.83
C GLY A 87 -20.35 -5.06 -2.18
N THR A 88 -21.67 -4.94 -2.28
CA THR A 88 -22.38 -4.67 -3.55
C THR A 88 -23.22 -3.39 -3.50
N THR A 89 -23.58 -2.85 -4.67
CA THR A 89 -24.47 -1.69 -4.77
C THR A 89 -25.95 -2.01 -4.55
N GLY A 90 -26.29 -3.25 -4.17
CA GLY A 90 -27.66 -3.64 -3.82
C GLY A 90 -28.17 -2.96 -2.56
N PHE A 91 -27.26 -2.64 -1.63
CA PHE A 91 -27.54 -1.83 -0.45
C PHE A 91 -26.44 -0.79 -0.25
N ILE A 92 -26.79 0.48 -0.36
CA ILE A 92 -25.88 1.62 -0.21
C ILE A 92 -26.12 2.26 1.15
N ASN A 93 -25.07 2.40 1.94
CA ASN A 93 -25.14 3.09 3.21
C ASN A 93 -24.96 4.60 3.03
N GLN A 94 -26.08 5.34 3.09
CA GLN A 94 -26.07 6.79 2.92
C GLN A 94 -25.22 7.51 3.98
N LYS A 95 -25.21 7.04 5.23
CA LYS A 95 -24.38 7.67 6.28
C LYS A 95 -22.88 7.49 6.02
N GLY A 96 -22.49 6.37 5.41
CA GLY A 96 -21.13 6.18 4.90
C GLY A 96 -20.78 7.20 3.82
N ILE A 97 -21.69 7.45 2.87
CA ILE A 97 -21.52 8.49 1.84
C ILE A 97 -21.39 9.88 2.48
N ASP A 98 -22.28 10.21 3.41
CA ASP A 98 -22.33 11.52 4.06
C ASP A 98 -21.04 11.81 4.84
N TYR A 99 -20.49 10.80 5.52
CA TYR A 99 -19.21 10.88 6.21
C TYR A 99 -18.07 11.26 5.25
N TYR A 100 -17.90 10.54 4.14
CA TYR A 100 -16.83 10.84 3.18
C TYR A 100 -17.07 12.14 2.40
N ASN A 101 -18.32 12.49 2.09
CA ASN A 101 -18.66 13.79 1.52
C ASN A 101 -18.24 14.93 2.45
N LYS A 102 -18.52 14.81 3.76
CA LYS A 102 -18.09 15.80 4.76
C LYS A 102 -16.58 15.97 4.78
N ILE A 103 -15.82 14.86 4.73
CA ILE A 103 -14.36 14.89 4.64
C ILE A 103 -13.90 15.67 3.40
N ILE A 104 -14.41 15.29 2.22
CA ILE A 104 -14.03 15.88 0.94
C ILE A 104 -14.37 17.37 0.90
N ASP A 105 -15.57 17.75 1.31
CA ASP A 105 -16.03 19.14 1.31
C ASP A 105 -15.24 20.01 2.27
N ASP A 106 -14.94 19.51 3.47
CA ASP A 106 -14.13 20.22 4.45
C ASP A 106 -12.69 20.43 3.97
N LEU A 107 -12.07 19.40 3.36
CA LEU A 107 -10.73 19.51 2.80
C LEU A 107 -10.67 20.59 1.73
N LEU A 108 -11.57 20.52 0.74
CA LEU A 108 -11.63 21.47 -0.36
C LEU A 108 -11.95 22.89 0.10
N LYS A 109 -12.86 23.06 1.08
CA LYS A 109 -13.16 24.36 1.70
C LYS A 109 -11.95 24.98 2.37
N ASN A 110 -10.99 24.18 2.82
CA ASN A 110 -9.73 24.63 3.43
C ASN A 110 -8.55 24.61 2.46
N GLY A 111 -8.78 24.45 1.15
CA GLY A 111 -7.73 24.46 0.13
C GLY A 111 -6.82 23.23 0.15
N VAL A 112 -7.27 22.12 0.73
CA VAL A 112 -6.53 20.85 0.79
C VAL A 112 -7.10 19.89 -0.26
N THR A 113 -6.26 19.39 -1.15
CA THR A 113 -6.68 18.47 -2.21
C THR A 113 -6.79 17.03 -1.68
N PRO A 114 -7.94 16.34 -1.84
CA PRO A 114 -8.09 14.95 -1.43
C PRO A 114 -7.43 13.98 -2.42
N ILE A 115 -6.58 13.09 -1.91
CA ILE A 115 -6.07 11.91 -2.62
C ILE A 115 -6.76 10.69 -2.03
N VAL A 116 -7.66 10.05 -2.78
CA VAL A 116 -8.52 9.00 -2.22
C VAL A 116 -8.05 7.62 -2.63
N THR A 117 -7.86 6.75 -1.63
CA THR A 117 -7.58 5.33 -1.83
C THR A 117 -8.87 4.53 -1.77
N LEU A 118 -9.24 3.80 -2.83
CA LEU A 118 -10.49 3.03 -2.85
C LEU A 118 -10.42 1.84 -1.90
N TYR A 119 -9.32 1.10 -1.91
CA TYR A 119 -9.19 -0.11 -1.10
C TYR A 119 -7.84 -0.16 -0.36
N HIS A 120 -7.91 -0.30 0.97
CA HIS A 120 -6.74 -0.36 1.84
C HIS A 120 -6.88 -1.50 2.85
N PHE A 121 -6.76 -2.73 2.32
CA PHE A 121 -6.73 -3.99 3.08
C PHE A 121 -7.99 -4.37 3.86
N ASP A 122 -9.10 -3.65 3.69
CA ASP A 122 -10.31 -3.73 4.50
C ASP A 122 -11.51 -4.32 3.74
N LEU A 123 -11.31 -5.48 3.10
CA LEU A 123 -12.31 -6.10 2.24
C LEU A 123 -13.59 -6.42 3.04
N PRO A 124 -14.81 -6.20 2.51
CA PRO A 124 -16.03 -6.67 3.15
C PRO A 124 -15.96 -8.18 3.39
N GLN A 125 -16.28 -8.66 4.59
CA GLN A 125 -16.21 -10.08 4.93
C GLN A 125 -17.08 -10.92 3.98
N ALA A 126 -18.23 -10.39 3.56
CA ALA A 126 -19.13 -11.04 2.61
C ALA A 126 -18.50 -11.35 1.23
N LEU A 127 -17.45 -10.61 0.83
CA LEU A 127 -16.69 -10.88 -0.39
C LEU A 127 -15.54 -11.86 -0.14
N GLU A 128 -14.88 -11.78 1.03
CA GLU A 128 -13.88 -12.76 1.44
C GLU A 128 -14.48 -14.17 1.56
N ASP A 129 -15.69 -14.28 2.10
CA ASP A 129 -16.45 -15.54 2.19
C ASP A 129 -16.77 -16.16 0.81
N ARG A 130 -16.71 -15.35 -0.26
CA ARG A 130 -16.86 -15.79 -1.67
C ARG A 130 -15.50 -16.05 -2.35
N GLY A 131 -14.43 -16.10 -1.56
CA GLY A 131 -13.07 -16.41 -2.00
C GLY A 131 -12.15 -15.20 -2.13
N GLY A 132 -12.61 -13.98 -1.82
CA GLY A 132 -11.79 -12.78 -1.76
C GLY A 132 -10.92 -12.59 -3.00
N TRP A 133 -9.66 -12.21 -2.80
CA TRP A 133 -8.71 -12.01 -3.91
C TRP A 133 -8.23 -13.30 -4.57
N LEU A 134 -8.54 -14.48 -4.02
CA LEU A 134 -8.26 -15.76 -4.70
C LEU A 134 -9.31 -16.08 -5.78
N SER A 135 -10.49 -15.47 -5.72
CA SER A 135 -11.60 -15.71 -6.66
C SER A 135 -11.63 -14.67 -7.77
N GLU A 136 -11.80 -15.09 -9.03
CA GLU A 136 -11.90 -14.17 -10.18
C GLU A 136 -13.11 -13.22 -10.08
N SER A 137 -14.16 -13.63 -9.35
CA SER A 137 -15.36 -12.81 -9.13
C SER A 137 -15.06 -11.44 -8.50
N ILE A 138 -13.96 -11.32 -7.74
CA ILE A 138 -13.54 -10.07 -7.08
C ILE A 138 -13.24 -8.95 -8.08
N ILE A 139 -12.84 -9.29 -9.31
CA ILE A 139 -12.47 -8.32 -10.34
C ILE A 139 -13.68 -7.48 -10.72
N GLU A 140 -14.84 -8.12 -10.88
CA GLU A 140 -16.09 -7.42 -11.18
C GLU A 140 -16.63 -6.70 -9.95
N SER A 141 -16.55 -7.31 -8.77
CA SER A 141 -16.97 -6.66 -7.52
C SER A 141 -16.20 -5.36 -7.27
N PHE A 142 -14.88 -5.38 -7.43
CA PHE A 142 -14.03 -4.21 -7.25
C PHE A 142 -14.30 -3.14 -8.30
N ASP A 143 -14.47 -3.52 -9.58
CA ASP A 143 -14.79 -2.57 -10.63
C ASP A 143 -16.15 -1.86 -10.39
N LYS A 144 -17.19 -2.60 -9.99
CA LYS A 144 -18.49 -2.01 -9.62
C LYS A 144 -18.37 -1.06 -8.41
N TYR A 145 -17.58 -1.44 -7.41
CA TYR A 145 -17.29 -0.58 -6.27
C TYR A 145 -16.52 0.70 -6.69
N ALA A 146 -15.53 0.56 -7.56
CA ALA A 146 -14.78 1.69 -8.09
C ALA A 146 -15.68 2.65 -8.89
N GLN A 147 -16.52 2.13 -9.78
CA GLN A 147 -17.52 2.92 -10.51
C GLN A 147 -18.47 3.66 -9.58
N PHE A 148 -18.95 3.01 -8.51
CA PHE A 148 -19.75 3.66 -7.48
C PHE A 148 -18.99 4.82 -6.82
N CYS A 149 -17.73 4.63 -6.43
CA CYS A 149 -16.91 5.68 -5.83
C CYS A 149 -16.64 6.85 -6.79
N PHE A 150 -16.29 6.56 -8.05
CA PHE A 150 -16.06 7.58 -9.07
C PHE A 150 -17.32 8.38 -9.34
N SER A 151 -18.48 7.73 -9.44
CA SER A 151 -19.76 8.40 -9.60
C SER A 151 -20.11 9.30 -8.41
N THR A 152 -19.89 8.80 -7.19
CA THR A 152 -20.35 9.47 -5.96
C THR A 152 -19.46 10.66 -5.56
N PHE A 153 -18.14 10.55 -5.78
CA PHE A 153 -17.17 11.51 -5.23
C PHE A 153 -16.28 12.17 -6.29
N GLY A 154 -16.25 11.66 -7.53
CA GLY A 154 -15.31 12.09 -8.57
C GLY A 154 -15.63 13.45 -9.20
N ASP A 155 -16.78 14.05 -8.87
CA ASP A 155 -17.06 15.45 -9.18
C ASP A 155 -16.04 16.38 -8.48
N ARG A 156 -15.59 16.01 -7.27
CA ARG A 156 -14.64 16.74 -6.42
C ARG A 156 -13.27 16.09 -6.33
N VAL A 157 -13.21 14.76 -6.22
CA VAL A 157 -11.94 14.02 -6.09
C VAL A 157 -11.29 13.78 -7.45
N LYS A 158 -10.04 14.20 -7.59
CA LYS A 158 -9.29 14.15 -8.87
C LYS A 158 -8.06 13.25 -8.85
N GLN A 159 -7.67 12.72 -7.70
CA GLN A 159 -6.50 11.86 -7.54
C GLN A 159 -6.91 10.59 -6.83
N TRP A 160 -6.84 9.47 -7.56
CA TRP A 160 -7.31 8.16 -7.09
C TRP A 160 -6.17 7.16 -7.00
N ILE A 161 -6.12 6.45 -5.88
CA ILE A 161 -5.37 5.21 -5.70
C ILE A 161 -6.38 4.08 -5.62
N THR A 162 -6.36 3.17 -6.57
CA THR A 162 -7.28 2.02 -6.59
C THR A 162 -7.02 1.09 -5.42
N ILE A 163 -5.83 0.51 -5.36
CA ILE A 163 -5.45 -0.51 -4.37
C ILE A 163 -4.18 -0.04 -3.67
N ASN A 164 -4.19 -0.05 -2.33
CA ASN A 164 -3.00 0.18 -1.53
C ASN A 164 -2.08 -1.04 -1.56
N GLU A 165 -0.80 -0.84 -1.87
CA GLU A 165 0.28 -1.84 -1.75
C GLU A 165 -0.16 -3.25 -2.15
N ALA A 166 -0.64 -3.41 -3.39
CA ALA A 166 -1.17 -4.68 -3.86
C ALA A 166 -0.17 -5.85 -3.66
N ASN A 167 1.14 -5.56 -3.75
CA ASN A 167 2.21 -6.50 -3.45
C ASN A 167 2.26 -6.94 -1.98
N VAL A 168 2.10 -6.01 -1.02
CA VAL A 168 2.02 -6.35 0.40
C VAL A 168 0.76 -7.14 0.69
N LEU A 169 -0.39 -6.75 0.12
CA LEU A 169 -1.64 -7.49 0.32
C LEU A 169 -1.52 -8.94 -0.13
N SER A 170 -1.05 -9.19 -1.35
CA SER A 170 -0.87 -10.54 -1.89
C SER A 170 -0.01 -11.41 -0.96
N VAL A 171 1.10 -10.86 -0.47
CA VAL A 171 2.02 -11.63 0.38
C VAL A 171 1.45 -11.79 1.79
N MET A 172 1.01 -10.72 2.42
CA MET A 172 0.63 -10.77 3.84
C MET A 172 -0.69 -11.52 4.06
N ALA A 173 -1.70 -11.31 3.20
CA ALA A 173 -3.01 -11.92 3.36
C ALA A 173 -3.08 -13.35 2.80
N TYR A 174 -2.52 -13.56 1.61
CA TYR A 174 -2.78 -14.77 0.82
C TYR A 174 -1.57 -15.68 0.65
N GLU A 175 -0.34 -15.22 0.91
CA GLU A 175 0.85 -16.09 0.91
C GLU A 175 1.17 -16.55 2.33
N LEU A 176 1.45 -15.59 3.23
CA LEU A 176 1.92 -15.86 4.59
C LEU A 176 0.78 -16.08 5.58
N GLY A 177 -0.45 -15.62 5.27
CA GLY A 177 -1.59 -15.68 6.19
C GLY A 177 -1.38 -14.85 7.47
N MET A 178 -0.59 -13.79 7.38
CA MET A 178 -0.30 -12.87 8.48
C MET A 178 -1.38 -11.79 8.61
N PHE A 179 -1.95 -11.35 7.48
CA PHE A 179 -3.13 -10.49 7.42
C PHE A 179 -4.39 -11.34 7.21
N PRO A 180 -5.58 -10.78 7.49
CA PRO A 180 -6.85 -11.43 7.16
C PRO A 180 -6.87 -11.85 5.68
N PRO A 181 -7.41 -13.04 5.33
CA PRO A 181 -8.17 -13.95 6.18
C PRO A 181 -7.34 -14.84 7.13
N GLY A 182 -6.01 -14.74 7.10
CA GLY A 182 -5.14 -15.41 8.08
C GLY A 182 -4.83 -16.88 7.76
N ILE A 183 -4.89 -17.27 6.49
CA ILE A 183 -4.66 -18.64 6.02
C ILE A 183 -3.40 -18.67 5.16
N PRO A 184 -2.33 -19.40 5.57
CA PRO A 184 -1.12 -19.50 4.77
C PRO A 184 -1.30 -20.35 3.51
N HIS A 185 -0.80 -19.85 2.38
CA HIS A 185 -0.73 -20.57 1.10
C HIS A 185 0.63 -20.35 0.42
N PHE A 186 1.71 -20.73 1.10
CA PHE A 186 3.09 -20.54 0.63
C PHE A 186 3.29 -21.00 -0.82
N GLY A 187 3.98 -20.18 -1.61
CA GLY A 187 4.29 -20.31 -3.02
C GLY A 187 3.09 -20.29 -3.97
N THR A 188 1.87 -20.00 -3.52
CA THR A 188 0.67 -20.19 -4.36
C THR A 188 -0.34 -19.05 -4.24
N GLY A 189 -0.87 -18.80 -3.04
CA GLY A 189 -1.95 -17.84 -2.86
C GLY A 189 -1.53 -16.41 -3.17
N GLY A 190 -0.27 -16.05 -2.92
CA GLY A 190 0.26 -14.72 -3.27
C GLY A 190 0.18 -14.44 -4.77
N TYR A 191 0.55 -15.40 -5.62
CA TYR A 191 0.51 -15.23 -7.08
C TYR A 191 -0.92 -15.16 -7.62
N GLN A 192 -1.81 -16.00 -7.11
CA GLN A 192 -3.21 -16.00 -7.49
C GLN A 192 -3.90 -14.68 -7.11
N ALA A 193 -3.68 -14.20 -5.88
CA ALA A 193 -4.19 -12.91 -5.44
C ALA A 193 -3.63 -11.76 -6.26
N ALA A 194 -2.31 -11.75 -6.52
CA ALA A 194 -1.66 -10.71 -7.31
C ALA A 194 -2.22 -10.60 -8.74
N HIS A 195 -2.51 -11.75 -9.36
CA HIS A 195 -3.10 -11.82 -10.69
C HIS A 195 -4.48 -11.15 -10.75
N ASN A 196 -5.35 -11.44 -9.78
CA ASN A 196 -6.68 -10.83 -9.69
C ASN A 196 -6.62 -9.34 -9.33
N LEU A 197 -5.70 -8.94 -8.43
CA LEU A 197 -5.48 -7.54 -8.05
C LEU A 197 -5.06 -6.68 -9.25
N ILE A 198 -4.14 -7.18 -10.09
CA ILE A 198 -3.72 -6.49 -11.33
C ILE A 198 -4.90 -6.34 -12.30
N LYS A 199 -5.67 -7.41 -12.54
CA LYS A 199 -6.85 -7.37 -13.42
C LYS A 199 -7.93 -6.43 -12.89
N ALA A 200 -8.16 -6.41 -11.58
CA ALA A 200 -9.14 -5.53 -10.93
C ALA A 200 -8.73 -4.05 -11.02
N HIS A 201 -7.45 -3.74 -10.77
CA HIS A 201 -6.88 -2.41 -10.99
C HIS A 201 -7.12 -1.95 -12.43
N ALA A 202 -6.66 -2.73 -13.41
CA ALA A 202 -6.75 -2.39 -14.81
C ALA A 202 -8.20 -2.18 -15.26
N ARG A 203 -9.13 -3.06 -14.84
CA ARG A 203 -10.57 -2.90 -15.13
C ARG A 203 -11.11 -1.59 -14.57
N SER A 204 -10.81 -1.27 -13.32
CA SER A 204 -11.27 -0.02 -12.69
C SER A 204 -10.69 1.24 -13.37
N TRP A 205 -9.45 1.18 -13.87
CA TRP A 205 -8.86 2.26 -14.66
C TRP A 205 -9.60 2.46 -15.99
N HIS A 206 -9.93 1.37 -16.70
CA HIS A 206 -10.71 1.45 -17.95
C HIS A 206 -12.10 2.01 -17.72
N SER A 207 -12.75 1.61 -16.62
CA SER A 207 -14.03 2.20 -16.20
C SER A 207 -13.90 3.70 -15.93
N TYR A 208 -12.84 4.14 -15.24
CA TYR A 208 -12.56 5.56 -15.05
C TYR A 208 -12.36 6.29 -16.38
N ASP A 209 -11.49 5.77 -17.24
CA ASP A 209 -11.13 6.36 -18.52
C ASP A 209 -12.34 6.52 -19.45
N SER A 210 -13.13 5.46 -19.57
CA SER A 210 -14.25 5.39 -20.52
C SER A 210 -15.48 6.17 -20.04
N LEU A 211 -15.76 6.15 -18.74
CA LEU A 211 -17.04 6.63 -18.20
C LEU A 211 -16.94 7.97 -17.48
N PHE A 212 -15.79 8.29 -16.88
CA PHE A 212 -15.69 9.41 -15.92
C PHE A 212 -14.64 10.45 -16.30
N ARG A 213 -13.51 10.06 -16.90
CA ARG A 213 -12.34 10.92 -17.11
C ARG A 213 -12.66 12.17 -17.94
N LYS A 214 -13.50 12.04 -18.97
CA LYS A 214 -13.87 13.17 -19.84
C LYS A 214 -14.48 14.35 -19.07
N GLU A 215 -15.36 14.06 -18.12
CA GLU A 215 -16.06 15.07 -17.31
C GLU A 215 -15.27 15.43 -16.06
N GLN A 216 -14.77 14.42 -15.35
CA GLN A 216 -14.13 14.61 -14.05
C GLN A 216 -12.69 15.08 -14.15
N LYS A 217 -11.97 14.72 -15.22
CA LYS A 217 -10.58 15.12 -15.52
C LYS A 217 -9.57 14.81 -14.40
N GLY A 218 -9.81 13.75 -13.65
CA GLY A 218 -8.86 13.25 -12.65
C GLY A 218 -7.89 12.21 -13.22
N MET A 219 -7.10 11.64 -12.32
CA MET A 219 -6.07 10.64 -12.58
C MET A 219 -6.18 9.46 -11.61
N VAL A 220 -5.80 8.28 -12.08
CA VAL A 220 -5.92 6.99 -11.39
C VAL A 220 -4.60 6.23 -11.44
N SER A 221 -4.21 5.65 -10.30
CA SER A 221 -3.09 4.72 -10.19
C SER A 221 -3.36 3.65 -9.12
N LEU A 222 -2.38 2.83 -8.81
CA LEU A 222 -2.30 1.97 -7.62
C LEU A 222 -1.01 2.30 -6.86
N SER A 223 -0.99 2.13 -5.54
CA SER A 223 0.26 2.28 -4.80
C SER A 223 0.99 0.96 -4.66
N LEU A 224 2.32 1.01 -4.75
CA LEU A 224 3.19 -0.15 -4.59
C LEU A 224 4.20 0.11 -3.49
N PHE A 225 4.30 -0.83 -2.55
CA PHE A 225 5.36 -0.83 -1.56
C PHE A 225 6.70 -1.10 -2.22
N ALA A 226 7.74 -0.40 -1.80
CA ALA A 226 9.08 -0.52 -2.34
C ALA A 226 10.12 -0.51 -1.24
N VAL A 227 10.78 -1.65 -1.05
CA VAL A 227 12.07 -1.72 -0.35
C VAL A 227 13.15 -1.51 -1.40
N TRP A 228 14.09 -0.59 -1.15
CA TRP A 228 15.28 -0.51 -2.01
C TRP A 228 16.24 -1.65 -1.64
N LEU A 229 16.90 -2.26 -2.64
CA LEU A 229 17.66 -3.50 -2.45
C LEU A 229 19.05 -3.36 -3.04
N GLU A 230 20.07 -3.63 -2.22
CA GLU A 230 21.48 -3.64 -2.62
C GLU A 230 22.07 -5.04 -2.49
N PRO A 231 23.09 -5.40 -3.28
CA PRO A 231 23.85 -6.63 -3.04
C PRO A 231 24.53 -6.61 -1.67
N ALA A 232 24.50 -7.74 -0.95
CA ALA A 232 25.18 -7.87 0.33
C ALA A 232 26.71 -7.78 0.18
N ASP A 233 27.29 -8.46 -0.81
CA ASP A 233 28.64 -8.18 -1.29
C ASP A 233 28.59 -7.44 -2.64
N PRO A 234 28.95 -6.14 -2.68
CA PRO A 234 29.00 -5.37 -3.93
C PRO A 234 29.92 -5.94 -5.00
N ASN A 235 30.89 -6.80 -4.66
CA ASN A 235 31.81 -7.42 -5.61
C ASN A 235 31.33 -8.80 -6.10
N SER A 236 30.29 -9.35 -5.48
CA SER A 236 29.70 -10.64 -5.86
C SER A 236 28.68 -10.46 -6.98
N VAL A 237 28.97 -11.03 -8.15
CA VAL A 237 28.04 -10.99 -9.31
C VAL A 237 26.71 -11.65 -8.96
N SER A 238 26.72 -12.76 -8.20
CA SER A 238 25.49 -13.45 -7.79
C SER A 238 24.62 -12.57 -6.88
N ASP A 239 25.21 -11.79 -5.98
CA ASP A 239 24.45 -10.89 -5.11
C ASP A 239 23.93 -9.68 -5.89
N GLN A 240 24.69 -9.17 -6.86
CA GLN A 240 24.23 -8.09 -7.75
C GLN A 240 23.02 -8.53 -8.58
N GLU A 241 23.05 -9.74 -9.13
CA GLU A 241 21.93 -10.30 -9.88
C GLU A 241 20.75 -10.65 -8.98
N ALA A 242 21.01 -11.19 -7.78
CA ALA A 242 20.00 -11.46 -6.77
C ALA A 242 19.27 -10.19 -6.33
N ALA A 243 19.98 -9.09 -6.07
CA ALA A 243 19.37 -7.80 -5.71
C ALA A 243 18.44 -7.28 -6.83
N LYS A 244 18.89 -7.32 -8.09
CA LYS A 244 18.06 -6.95 -9.26
C LYS A 244 16.83 -7.86 -9.40
N ARG A 245 16.99 -9.16 -9.18
CA ARG A 245 15.90 -10.13 -9.24
C ARG A 245 14.91 -9.92 -8.10
N ALA A 246 15.38 -9.59 -6.90
CA ALA A 246 14.54 -9.27 -5.77
C ALA A 246 13.65 -8.03 -6.03
N ILE A 247 14.19 -6.97 -6.65
CA ILE A 247 13.39 -5.81 -7.10
C ILE A 247 12.31 -6.27 -8.09
N LYS A 248 12.65 -7.19 -9.01
CA LYS A 248 11.70 -7.73 -9.99
C LYS A 248 10.56 -8.53 -9.36
N PHE A 249 10.86 -9.36 -8.36
CA PHE A 249 9.87 -10.15 -7.64
C PHE A 249 8.97 -9.31 -6.73
N HIS A 250 9.50 -8.19 -6.20
CA HIS A 250 8.79 -7.37 -5.22
C HIS A 250 8.01 -6.20 -5.84
N LEU A 251 8.64 -5.43 -6.73
CA LEU A 251 8.09 -4.20 -7.31
C LEU A 251 7.67 -4.40 -8.77
N ASP A 252 8.60 -4.86 -9.63
CA ASP A 252 8.32 -4.99 -11.07
C ASP A 252 7.23 -6.05 -11.34
N PHE A 253 6.99 -6.98 -10.41
CA PHE A 253 5.93 -7.98 -10.50
C PHE A 253 4.57 -7.35 -10.81
N PHE A 254 4.26 -6.23 -10.14
CA PHE A 254 3.05 -5.46 -10.38
C PHE A 254 3.28 -4.32 -11.37
N ALA A 255 4.42 -3.62 -11.25
CA ALA A 255 4.65 -2.42 -12.03
C ALA A 255 4.91 -2.71 -13.52
N LYS A 256 5.60 -3.80 -13.89
CA LYS A 256 5.85 -4.09 -15.32
C LYS A 256 4.56 -4.37 -16.11
N PRO A 257 3.63 -5.23 -15.65
CA PRO A 257 2.36 -5.41 -16.35
C PRO A 257 1.63 -4.07 -16.57
N ILE A 258 1.54 -3.24 -15.54
CA ILE A 258 0.73 -2.02 -15.57
C ILE A 258 1.40 -0.91 -16.39
N PHE A 259 2.71 -0.72 -16.29
CA PHE A 259 3.40 0.43 -16.87
C PHE A 259 4.11 0.15 -18.20
N ILE A 260 4.41 -1.12 -18.53
CA ILE A 260 5.27 -1.45 -19.68
C ILE A 260 4.51 -2.18 -20.77
N ASP A 261 4.08 -3.43 -20.54
CA ASP A 261 3.64 -4.32 -21.62
C ASP A 261 2.48 -5.25 -21.30
N GLY A 262 1.92 -5.21 -20.08
CA GLY A 262 0.80 -6.06 -19.69
C GLY A 262 1.20 -7.44 -19.17
N ASP A 263 2.49 -7.77 -19.12
CA ASP A 263 2.96 -9.11 -18.71
C ASP A 263 3.97 -9.04 -17.56
N TYR A 264 4.10 -10.15 -16.83
CA TYR A 264 5.05 -10.28 -15.73
C TYR A 264 6.52 -10.19 -16.21
N PRO A 265 7.48 -9.87 -15.33
CA PRO A 265 8.90 -9.91 -15.69
C PRO A 265 9.35 -11.33 -16.11
N GLU A 266 10.13 -11.43 -17.17
CA GLU A 266 10.59 -12.73 -17.71
C GLU A 266 11.36 -13.59 -16.71
N VAL A 267 12.17 -12.96 -15.85
CA VAL A 267 12.90 -13.68 -14.79
C VAL A 267 11.96 -14.26 -13.74
N VAL A 268 10.83 -13.58 -13.46
CA VAL A 268 9.83 -14.05 -12.50
C VAL A 268 9.11 -15.26 -13.09
N LYS A 269 8.64 -15.15 -14.34
CA LYS A 269 7.98 -16.26 -15.06
C LYS A 269 8.87 -17.50 -15.12
N SER A 270 10.12 -17.34 -15.56
CA SER A 270 11.04 -18.47 -15.76
C SER A 270 11.48 -19.15 -14.45
N GLN A 271 11.73 -18.38 -13.38
CA GLN A 271 12.08 -18.92 -12.07
C GLN A 271 10.93 -19.74 -11.47
N ILE A 272 9.72 -19.16 -11.41
CA ILE A 272 8.56 -19.84 -10.82
C ILE A 272 8.18 -21.08 -11.65
N ALA A 273 8.23 -21.01 -12.98
CA ALA A 273 7.96 -22.16 -13.83
C ALA A 273 8.97 -23.29 -13.60
N SER A 274 10.27 -22.97 -13.50
CA SER A 274 11.34 -23.93 -13.20
C SER A 274 11.14 -24.59 -11.84
N MET A 275 10.85 -23.80 -10.80
CA MET A 275 10.59 -24.36 -9.46
C MET A 275 9.31 -25.19 -9.41
N SER A 276 8.24 -24.73 -10.06
CA SER A 276 6.97 -25.46 -10.17
C SER A 276 7.18 -26.83 -10.83
N GLN A 277 7.96 -26.90 -11.90
CA GLN A 277 8.31 -28.16 -12.57
C GLN A 277 9.11 -29.08 -11.64
N LYS A 278 10.13 -28.56 -10.93
CA LYS A 278 10.92 -29.35 -9.96
C LYS A 278 10.07 -29.88 -8.81
N GLN A 279 9.05 -29.12 -8.40
CA GLN A 279 8.10 -29.47 -7.35
C GLN A 279 6.98 -30.41 -7.83
N GLY A 280 6.94 -30.74 -9.12
CA GLY A 280 5.97 -31.68 -9.69
C GLY A 280 4.59 -31.08 -10.02
N TYR A 281 4.48 -29.76 -10.10
CA TYR A 281 3.25 -29.13 -10.57
C TYR A 281 3.08 -29.35 -12.10
N PRO A 282 1.86 -29.61 -12.57
CA PRO A 282 1.58 -29.80 -14.00
C PRO A 282 1.67 -28.49 -14.80
N SER A 283 1.62 -27.35 -14.13
CA SER A 283 1.74 -26.00 -14.70
C SER A 283 2.51 -25.10 -13.73
N SER A 284 2.95 -23.93 -14.20
CA SER A 284 3.51 -22.89 -13.32
C SER A 284 2.50 -22.50 -12.23
N ARG A 285 2.99 -22.25 -11.01
CA ARG A 285 2.20 -21.66 -9.91
C ARG A 285 1.87 -20.18 -10.17
N LEU A 286 2.60 -19.52 -11.05
CA LEU A 286 2.27 -18.18 -11.54
C LEU A 286 1.25 -18.28 -12.69
N PRO A 287 0.04 -17.72 -12.56
CA PRO A 287 -0.92 -17.68 -13.65
C PRO A 287 -0.39 -16.87 -14.84
N GLU A 288 -0.77 -17.25 -16.05
CA GLU A 288 -0.39 -16.54 -17.28
C GLU A 288 -1.50 -15.59 -17.70
N PHE A 289 -1.14 -14.37 -18.11
CA PHE A 289 -2.09 -13.48 -18.78
C PHE A 289 -2.29 -13.91 -20.22
N THR A 290 -3.54 -13.91 -20.70
CA THR A 290 -3.82 -14.03 -22.14
C THR A 290 -3.36 -12.77 -22.88
N GLU A 291 -3.25 -12.83 -24.20
CA GLU A 291 -2.88 -11.65 -25.01
C GLU A 291 -3.91 -10.52 -24.91
N GLU A 292 -5.19 -10.85 -24.70
CA GLU A 292 -6.25 -9.88 -24.44
C GLU A 292 -6.08 -9.22 -23.07
N GLU A 293 -5.74 -10.00 -22.05
CA GLU A 293 -5.48 -9.49 -20.70
C GLU A 293 -4.24 -8.59 -20.67
N LYS A 294 -3.14 -8.98 -21.34
CA LYS A 294 -1.95 -8.14 -21.46
C LYS A 294 -2.28 -6.77 -22.08
N LYS A 295 -3.06 -6.77 -23.17
CA LYS A 295 -3.51 -5.53 -23.82
C LYS A 295 -4.41 -4.68 -22.90
N MET A 296 -5.25 -5.32 -22.10
CA MET A 296 -6.14 -4.66 -21.16
C MET A 296 -5.36 -4.05 -19.98
N ILE A 297 -4.32 -4.74 -19.48
CA ILE A 297 -3.55 -4.30 -18.31
C ILE A 297 -2.53 -3.20 -18.65
N LYS A 298 -1.92 -3.28 -19.83
CA LYS A 298 -0.86 -2.35 -20.24
C LYS A 298 -1.35 -0.89 -20.25
N GLY A 299 -0.62 -0.01 -19.56
CA GLY A 299 -0.82 1.44 -19.58
C GLY A 299 -1.98 1.93 -18.71
N THR A 300 -2.33 1.19 -17.67
CA THR A 300 -3.51 1.47 -16.81
C THR A 300 -3.17 2.27 -15.54
N ALA A 301 -2.13 3.11 -15.59
CA ALA A 301 -1.80 4.02 -14.50
C ALA A 301 -1.30 5.37 -15.02
N ASP A 302 -1.85 6.45 -14.48
CA ASP A 302 -1.57 7.82 -14.95
C ASP A 302 -0.32 8.43 -14.28
N PHE A 303 0.08 7.88 -13.14
CA PHE A 303 1.27 8.26 -12.37
C PHE A 303 1.78 7.05 -11.58
N PHE A 304 3.02 7.10 -11.11
CA PHE A 304 3.61 6.05 -10.28
C PHE A 304 3.44 6.41 -8.80
N ALA A 305 2.60 5.68 -8.07
CA ALA A 305 2.45 5.82 -6.63
C ALA A 305 3.34 4.80 -5.90
N VAL A 306 4.35 5.29 -5.18
CA VAL A 306 5.29 4.46 -4.44
C VAL A 306 5.17 4.68 -2.95
N GLN A 307 5.39 3.64 -2.15
CA GLN A 307 5.44 3.71 -0.70
C GLN A 307 6.80 3.19 -0.24
N TYR A 308 7.58 4.04 0.43
CA TYR A 308 8.97 3.75 0.76
C TYR A 308 9.25 3.99 2.24
N TYR A 309 9.89 3.01 2.87
CA TYR A 309 10.25 3.07 4.29
C TYR A 309 11.71 2.72 4.55
N THR A 310 12.26 1.73 3.83
CA THR A 310 13.53 1.11 4.23
C THR A 310 14.26 0.49 3.05
N THR A 311 15.50 0.09 3.31
CA THR A 311 16.37 -0.68 2.41
C THR A 311 16.77 -2.01 3.05
N ARG A 312 17.15 -3.00 2.23
CA ARG A 312 17.78 -4.26 2.65
C ARG A 312 18.98 -4.63 1.77
N LEU A 313 19.88 -5.41 2.34
CA LEU A 313 20.91 -6.14 1.62
C LEU A 313 20.33 -7.47 1.16
N ILE A 314 20.74 -7.90 -0.04
CA ILE A 314 20.29 -9.14 -0.68
C ILE A 314 21.49 -10.00 -0.98
N LYS A 315 21.40 -11.27 -0.59
CA LYS A 315 22.39 -12.29 -0.90
C LYS A 315 21.74 -13.42 -1.66
N TYR A 316 22.48 -13.98 -2.63
CA TYR A 316 22.01 -15.14 -3.37
C TYR A 316 21.89 -16.36 -2.43
N GLN A 317 20.72 -17.00 -2.44
CA GLN A 317 20.46 -18.22 -1.70
C GLN A 317 19.76 -19.24 -2.60
N GLU A 318 20.53 -20.17 -3.15
CA GLU A 318 20.04 -21.22 -4.04
C GLU A 318 18.98 -22.09 -3.34
N ASN A 319 17.87 -22.37 -4.03
CA ASN A 319 16.82 -23.26 -3.54
C ASN A 319 17.14 -24.74 -3.83
N LYS A 320 18.21 -25.25 -3.23
CA LYS A 320 18.73 -26.62 -3.47
C LYS A 320 17.71 -27.73 -3.21
N LYS A 321 16.79 -27.50 -2.27
CA LYS A 321 15.79 -28.48 -1.84
C LYS A 321 14.47 -28.38 -2.60
N GLY A 322 14.30 -27.37 -3.45
CA GLY A 322 13.02 -27.10 -4.12
C GLY A 322 11.91 -26.71 -3.15
N GLU A 323 12.25 -26.05 -2.04
CA GLU A 323 11.31 -25.55 -1.05
C GLU A 323 10.30 -24.57 -1.70
N LEU A 324 9.06 -24.57 -1.20
CA LEU A 324 7.96 -23.78 -1.74
C LEU A 324 7.87 -22.43 -1.02
N GLY A 325 7.87 -21.33 -1.77
CA GLY A 325 7.70 -19.98 -1.25
C GLY A 325 8.28 -18.91 -2.17
N ILE A 326 7.77 -17.66 -2.07
CA ILE A 326 8.22 -16.55 -2.93
C ILE A 326 9.72 -16.25 -2.79
N LEU A 327 10.30 -16.32 -1.58
CA LEU A 327 11.73 -16.07 -1.39
C LEU A 327 12.59 -17.17 -2.02
N GLN A 328 12.14 -18.42 -1.91
CA GLN A 328 12.76 -19.58 -2.51
C GLN A 328 12.66 -19.56 -4.04
N ASP A 329 11.55 -19.09 -4.60
CA ASP A 329 11.40 -18.88 -6.04
C ASP A 329 12.30 -17.74 -6.55
N ALA A 330 12.54 -16.72 -5.73
CA ALA A 330 13.49 -15.68 -6.03
C ALA A 330 14.96 -16.09 -5.75
N GLU A 331 15.20 -17.20 -5.04
CA GLU A 331 16.53 -17.66 -4.59
C GLU A 331 17.34 -16.54 -3.90
N ILE A 332 16.72 -15.90 -2.90
CA ILE A 332 17.33 -14.79 -2.15
C ILE A 332 17.13 -14.95 -0.66
N GLU A 333 18.08 -14.41 0.10
CA GLU A 333 17.90 -14.03 1.50
C GLU A 333 18.07 -12.51 1.63
N PHE A 334 17.32 -11.89 2.55
CA PHE A 334 17.42 -10.45 2.82
C PHE A 334 17.71 -10.18 4.29
N PHE A 335 18.55 -9.18 4.54
CA PHE A 335 18.92 -8.76 5.89
C PHE A 335 19.34 -7.28 5.91
N PRO A 336 19.29 -6.60 7.06
CA PRO A 336 19.81 -5.24 7.16
C PRO A 336 21.34 -5.22 7.21
N ASP A 337 21.93 -4.05 6.92
CA ASP A 337 23.30 -3.78 7.37
C ASP A 337 23.30 -3.62 8.91
N PRO A 338 24.22 -4.26 9.65
CA PRO A 338 24.30 -4.16 11.10
C PRO A 338 24.50 -2.74 11.65
N SER A 339 24.97 -1.80 10.82
CA SER A 339 25.18 -0.39 11.19
C SER A 339 23.90 0.46 11.16
N TRP A 340 22.84 -0.01 10.50
CA TRP A 340 21.62 0.77 10.32
C TRP A 340 20.75 0.74 11.58
N LYS A 341 20.36 1.93 12.06
CA LYS A 341 19.39 2.07 13.16
C LYS A 341 18.01 1.63 12.69
N ASN A 342 17.21 1.06 13.58
CA ASN A 342 15.84 0.65 13.26
C ASN A 342 14.87 0.80 14.45
N VAL A 343 13.59 0.79 14.10
CA VAL A 343 12.49 0.42 14.99
C VAL A 343 11.70 -0.65 14.25
N ASP A 344 11.57 -1.84 14.84
CA ASP A 344 11.01 -3.03 14.20
C ASP A 344 11.65 -3.30 12.83
N TRP A 345 10.86 -3.43 11.77
CA TRP A 345 11.36 -3.68 10.41
C TRP A 345 11.80 -2.42 9.66
N ILE A 346 11.65 -1.22 10.23
CA ILE A 346 11.96 0.04 9.54
C ILE A 346 13.39 0.47 9.89
N TYR A 347 14.31 0.19 8.98
CA TYR A 347 15.72 0.60 9.10
C TYR A 347 15.92 1.96 8.44
N VAL A 348 16.64 2.86 9.11
CA VAL A 348 16.88 4.23 8.65
C VAL A 348 17.94 4.23 7.55
N VAL A 349 17.49 4.22 6.29
CA VAL A 349 18.37 4.23 5.12
C VAL A 349 17.95 5.29 4.10
N PRO A 350 18.03 6.60 4.43
CA PRO A 350 17.40 7.66 3.63
C PRO A 350 17.82 7.67 2.15
N TRP A 351 19.08 7.35 1.83
CA TRP A 351 19.57 7.33 0.45
C TRP A 351 18.88 6.29 -0.44
N GLY A 352 18.21 5.30 0.15
CA GLY A 352 17.46 4.29 -0.57
C GLY A 352 16.29 4.90 -1.36
N VAL A 353 15.63 5.94 -0.84
CA VAL A 353 14.54 6.62 -1.57
C VAL A 353 15.05 7.22 -2.88
N ARG A 354 16.23 7.85 -2.86
CA ARG A 354 16.83 8.46 -4.05
C ARG A 354 17.20 7.42 -5.11
N LYS A 355 17.76 6.28 -4.69
CA LYS A 355 18.08 5.19 -5.63
C LYS A 355 16.81 4.56 -6.21
N LEU A 356 15.78 4.38 -5.39
CA LEU A 356 14.47 3.89 -5.83
C LEU A 356 13.80 4.84 -6.84
N LEU A 357 13.77 6.13 -6.57
CA LEU A 357 13.19 7.12 -7.49
C LEU A 357 13.94 7.16 -8.83
N LYS A 358 15.27 7.13 -8.78
CA LYS A 358 16.09 6.98 -10.00
C LYS A 358 15.77 5.69 -10.75
N TYR A 359 15.61 4.57 -10.06
CA TYR A 359 15.23 3.30 -10.68
C TYR A 359 13.86 3.39 -11.37
N ILE A 360 12.86 3.97 -10.70
CA ILE A 360 11.52 4.16 -11.28
C ILE A 360 11.61 5.03 -12.53
N LYS A 361 12.37 6.12 -12.46
CA LYS A 361 12.58 7.04 -13.58
C LYS A 361 13.21 6.36 -14.78
N ASP A 362 14.29 5.60 -14.56
CA ASP A 362 15.04 4.94 -15.62
C ASP A 362 14.28 3.74 -16.21
N THR A 363 13.44 3.06 -15.42
CA THR A 363 12.74 1.82 -15.81
C THR A 363 11.37 2.06 -16.43
N TYR A 364 10.61 3.03 -15.93
CA TYR A 364 9.20 3.26 -16.30
C TYR A 364 8.98 4.53 -17.12
N ASN A 365 9.98 4.91 -17.93
CA ASN A 365 9.93 6.05 -18.84
C ASN A 365 9.65 7.39 -18.14
N ASN A 366 10.31 7.63 -17.00
CA ASN A 366 10.26 8.90 -16.25
C ASN A 366 8.82 9.40 -15.99
N PRO A 367 8.00 8.60 -15.28
CA PRO A 367 6.60 8.95 -15.02
C PRO A 367 6.51 10.09 -13.99
N VAL A 368 5.31 10.65 -13.80
CA VAL A 368 5.01 11.43 -12.58
C VAL A 368 5.07 10.47 -11.39
N ILE A 369 5.72 10.88 -10.28
CA ILE A 369 5.91 10.02 -9.11
C ILE A 369 5.32 10.68 -7.87
N TYR A 370 4.45 9.96 -7.17
CA TYR A 370 3.95 10.34 -5.85
C TYR A 370 4.51 9.36 -4.81
N ILE A 371 5.18 9.87 -3.78
CA ILE A 371 5.53 9.08 -2.60
C ILE A 371 4.30 9.07 -1.70
N THR A 372 3.45 8.05 -1.84
CA THR A 372 2.13 7.99 -1.20
C THR A 372 2.16 7.54 0.27
N GLU A 373 3.29 7.00 0.73
CA GLU A 373 3.62 6.77 2.14
C GLU A 373 5.13 6.80 2.35
N ASN A 374 5.55 7.48 3.42
CA ASN A 374 6.86 7.40 4.05
C ASN A 374 6.70 7.78 5.53
N GLY A 375 7.42 7.12 6.42
CA GLY A 375 7.31 7.36 7.86
C GLY A 375 8.38 6.62 8.66
N PHE A 376 8.40 6.89 9.96
CA PHE A 376 9.32 6.23 10.88
C PHE A 376 8.65 6.07 12.25
N PRO A 377 8.46 4.83 12.75
CA PRO A 377 7.75 4.59 13.99
C PRO A 377 8.63 4.85 15.21
N GLN A 378 7.99 4.98 16.37
CA GLN A 378 8.64 4.96 17.68
C GLN A 378 8.04 3.83 18.54
N SER A 379 8.86 3.27 19.42
CA SER A 379 8.37 2.28 20.40
C SER A 379 7.50 2.96 21.46
N ASP A 380 6.50 2.23 21.96
CA ASP A 380 5.63 2.70 23.05
C ASP A 380 6.29 2.46 24.42
N PRO A 381 6.29 3.44 25.35
CA PRO A 381 5.78 4.81 25.22
C PRO A 381 6.65 5.71 24.35
N ALA A 382 6.03 6.44 23.41
CA ALA A 382 6.72 7.36 22.51
C ALA A 382 6.87 8.76 23.14
N PRO A 383 8.07 9.37 23.11
CA PRO A 383 8.26 10.74 23.59
C PRO A 383 7.61 11.76 22.64
N LEU A 384 7.04 12.83 23.20
CA LEU A 384 6.49 13.94 22.41
C LEU A 384 7.59 14.74 21.69
N ASP A 385 8.75 14.89 22.33
CA ASP A 385 9.94 15.48 21.71
C ASP A 385 10.71 14.39 20.94
N ASP A 386 10.34 14.21 19.68
CA ASP A 386 10.74 13.11 18.81
C ASP A 386 11.91 13.47 17.88
N THR A 387 12.93 14.14 18.40
CA THR A 387 14.09 14.63 17.63
C THR A 387 14.76 13.57 16.75
N GLN A 388 14.79 12.30 17.17
CA GLN A 388 15.33 11.19 16.38
C GLN A 388 14.49 10.91 15.11
N ARG A 389 13.16 10.96 15.22
CA ARG A 389 12.27 10.77 14.08
C ARG A 389 12.29 11.99 13.16
N TRP A 390 12.32 13.19 13.73
CA TRP A 390 12.53 14.42 12.96
C TRP A 390 13.82 14.36 12.13
N GLU A 391 14.91 13.85 12.71
CA GLU A 391 16.18 13.68 12.01
C GLU A 391 16.07 12.68 10.84
N HIS A 392 15.31 11.59 10.99
CA HIS A 392 14.99 10.68 9.87
C HIS A 392 14.29 11.44 8.74
N PHE A 393 13.20 12.16 9.03
CA PHE A 393 12.49 12.95 8.02
C PHE A 393 13.39 13.99 7.36
N ARG A 394 14.21 14.69 8.15
CA ARG A 394 15.16 15.69 7.65
C ARG A 394 16.14 15.07 6.65
N GLN A 395 16.72 13.91 6.95
CA GLN A 395 17.63 13.21 6.04
C GLN A 395 16.91 12.72 4.79
N THR A 396 15.69 12.18 4.92
CA THR A 396 14.87 11.77 3.77
C THR A 396 14.57 12.96 2.86
N PHE A 397 14.20 14.14 3.39
CA PHE A 397 14.02 15.36 2.58
C PHE A 397 15.28 15.81 1.85
N GLN A 398 16.45 15.62 2.47
CA GLN A 398 17.72 15.94 1.80
C GLN A 398 17.99 15.00 0.63
N GLU A 399 17.66 13.71 0.76
CA GLU A 399 17.80 12.74 -0.33
C GLU A 399 16.80 12.98 -1.45
N LEU A 400 15.59 13.41 -1.10
CA LEU A 400 14.58 13.84 -2.06
C LEU A 400 15.04 15.10 -2.81
N PHE A 401 15.53 16.11 -2.10
CA PHE A 401 16.02 17.32 -2.75
C PHE A 401 17.22 17.08 -3.69
N LYS A 402 18.01 16.03 -3.45
CA LYS A 402 19.10 15.63 -4.35
C LYS A 402 18.59 15.05 -5.67
N ASP A 403 17.36 14.58 -5.72
CA ASP A 403 16.71 14.15 -6.95
C ASP A 403 16.01 15.33 -7.64
N SER A 404 16.03 15.36 -8.97
CA SER A 404 15.40 16.43 -9.74
C SER A 404 13.91 16.16 -9.87
N PHE A 405 13.13 16.51 -8.85
CA PHE A 405 11.67 16.43 -8.88
C PHE A 405 11.06 17.39 -9.89
N ARG A 406 9.95 16.96 -10.51
CA ARG A 406 9.07 17.83 -11.30
C ARG A 406 8.15 18.63 -10.36
N GLU A 407 7.63 19.77 -10.85
CA GLU A 407 6.75 20.66 -10.09
C GLU A 407 5.52 19.95 -9.48
N ASP A 408 5.02 18.88 -10.11
CA ASP A 408 3.82 18.15 -9.68
C ASP A 408 4.08 16.96 -8.73
N SER A 409 5.30 16.81 -8.21
CA SER A 409 5.64 15.67 -7.34
C SER A 409 5.02 15.85 -5.95
N ILE A 410 4.49 14.77 -5.38
CA ILE A 410 3.86 14.79 -4.05
C ILE A 410 4.61 13.85 -3.11
N MET A 411 4.88 14.33 -1.90
CA MET A 411 5.31 13.49 -0.78
C MET A 411 4.25 13.46 0.31
N ILE A 412 3.93 12.24 0.74
CA ILE A 412 2.93 11.94 1.74
C ILE A 412 3.58 11.25 2.94
N PHE A 413 3.39 11.83 4.12
CA PHE A 413 3.79 11.23 5.39
C PHE A 413 2.69 10.31 5.90
N LYS A 414 2.99 9.05 6.18
CA LYS A 414 2.00 8.25 6.90
C LYS A 414 2.03 8.66 8.37
N ASN A 415 0.85 8.95 8.92
CA ASN A 415 0.67 9.17 10.34
C ASN A 415 -0.58 8.43 10.82
N CYS A 416 -0.51 7.74 11.94
CA CYS A 416 -1.68 7.11 12.56
C CYS A 416 -1.76 7.59 14.03
N PRO A 417 -2.71 8.45 14.40
CA PRO A 417 -2.80 8.92 15.80
C PRO A 417 -3.15 7.80 16.80
N ARG A 418 -2.99 8.08 18.10
CA ARG A 418 -3.30 7.16 19.22
C ARG A 418 -4.81 7.06 19.48
N ARG A 419 -5.19 6.05 20.29
CA ARG A 419 -6.49 5.87 20.99
C ARG A 419 -6.83 6.98 22.01
N GLU A 420 -6.50 8.23 21.75
CA GLU A 420 -6.86 9.35 22.62
C GLU A 420 -7.45 10.50 21.77
N PRO A 421 -8.59 11.08 22.18
CA PRO A 421 -9.15 12.24 21.49
C PRO A 421 -8.19 13.43 21.65
N CYS A 422 -7.44 13.73 20.59
CA CYS A 422 -6.79 15.00 20.30
C CYS A 422 -6.36 15.91 21.48
N TRP A 423 -5.09 15.75 21.87
CA TRP A 423 -4.11 16.80 22.26
C TRP A 423 -4.21 17.52 23.62
N ASN A 424 -3.11 17.46 24.39
CA ASN A 424 -2.66 18.59 25.22
C ASN A 424 -1.61 19.39 24.44
N ILE A 425 -1.97 20.61 24.02
CA ILE A 425 -1.14 21.53 23.24
C ILE A 425 -0.11 22.22 24.16
N GLN A 426 1.17 21.91 23.97
CA GLN A 426 2.24 22.91 23.98
C GLN A 426 3.15 22.64 22.78
N VAL A 427 3.05 23.54 21.80
CA VAL A 427 3.87 23.73 20.60
C VAL A 427 5.20 22.95 20.62
N ILE A 428 5.28 21.84 19.87
CA ILE A 428 6.53 21.28 19.30
C ILE A 428 6.15 20.43 18.08
N ARG A 429 6.95 20.58 17.01
CA ARG A 429 6.80 19.94 15.69
C ARG A 429 7.14 18.45 15.79
N GLY A 430 6.13 17.58 15.90
CA GLY A 430 6.29 16.13 15.90
C GLY A 430 5.06 15.43 15.34
N ILE A 431 5.25 14.60 14.31
CA ILE A 431 4.21 13.82 13.61
C ILE A 431 4.02 12.49 14.36
N LEU A 432 3.03 12.37 15.26
CA LEU A 432 2.88 11.24 16.22
C LEU A 432 2.14 10.00 15.66
N GLU A 433 2.68 8.78 15.85
CA GLU A 433 2.29 7.52 15.16
C GLU A 433 1.92 6.33 16.10
N LEU A 434 0.95 5.50 15.66
CA LEU A 434 0.64 4.12 16.07
C LEU A 434 1.10 3.12 14.99
N LYS A 435 1.63 1.99 15.45
CA LYS A 435 2.41 1.03 14.67
C LYS A 435 1.58 0.22 13.67
N GLN A 436 2.04 0.18 12.42
CA GLN A 436 1.74 -0.93 11.50
C GLN A 436 2.46 -2.23 11.94
N GLY A 437 3.54 -2.11 12.72
CA GLY A 437 4.33 -3.23 13.25
C GLY A 437 3.76 -3.94 14.49
N GLU A 438 2.73 -3.42 15.16
CA GLU A 438 2.09 -4.13 16.30
C GLU A 438 1.01 -5.12 15.86
N PHE A 439 0.64 -5.14 14.57
CA PHE A 439 -0.31 -6.13 14.08
C PHE A 439 0.31 -7.52 13.88
N LEU A 440 1.65 -7.67 13.94
CA LEU A 440 2.32 -8.91 13.57
C LEU A 440 3.49 -9.26 14.48
N ARG A 441 3.44 -10.44 15.10
CA ARG A 441 4.64 -11.15 15.54
C ARG A 441 5.28 -11.83 14.32
N PHE A 442 6.46 -11.36 13.91
CA PHE A 442 7.30 -12.14 12.99
C PHE A 442 7.84 -13.38 13.72
N PRO A 443 7.79 -14.58 13.10
CA PRO A 443 8.44 -15.78 13.62
C PRO A 443 9.94 -15.55 13.83
N PRO A 444 10.58 -16.26 14.77
CA PRO A 444 12.03 -16.19 14.98
C PRO A 444 12.85 -16.51 13.73
N GLU A 445 12.29 -17.28 12.79
CA GLU A 445 12.93 -17.63 11.52
C GLU A 445 12.96 -16.46 10.51
N CYS A 446 12.28 -15.35 10.79
CA CYS A 446 12.27 -14.13 9.97
C CYS A 446 12.93 -12.92 10.66
N ARG A 447 13.70 -13.13 11.74
CA ARG A 447 14.46 -12.07 12.44
C ARG A 447 15.94 -12.08 12.11
#